data_AF-A0A9P8NUT1-F1
#
_entry.id   AF-A0A9P8NUT1-F1
#
_cell.length_a   1.000
_cell.length_b   1.000
_cell.length_c   1.000
_cell.angle_alpha   90.00
_cell.angle_beta   90.00
_cell.angle_gamma   90.00
#
_symmetry.space_group_name_H-M   'P 1'
#
loop_
_entity.id
_entity.type
_entity.pdbx_description
1 polymer ?
#
loop_
_entity_poly.entity_id
_entity_poly.type
_entity_poly.pdbx_seq_one_letter_code
_entity_poly.pdbx_strand_id
1 'polypeptide(L)'
;QLAENVALAVWSPNSVDVAYVQNNDIYVYSTKTDETIIVTDDGNENVFNGIPDWVYEEEVFSNDRALWWSPNGDYLAFLKTDETNVGEFSIPYYAQKEDDVYPEVKTIKYPKSGTPNPVVDLWVHRFND
;
A
#
# COMPACT_ATOMS: atom_id res chain seq x y z
N GLN A 1 20.56 -2.81 -0.60
CA GLN A 1 19.62 -3.93 -0.80
C GLN A 1 18.26 -3.39 -0.43
N LEU A 2 17.27 -3.39 -1.35
CA LEU A 2 15.92 -3.00 -0.98
C LEU A 2 15.42 -3.98 0.09
N ALA A 3 14.65 -3.46 1.03
CA ALA A 3 14.22 -4.22 2.20
C ALA A 3 13.30 -5.39 1.81
N GLU A 4 13.18 -6.42 2.66
CA GLU A 4 12.30 -7.56 2.38
C GLU A 4 10.82 -7.13 2.39
N ASN A 5 9.99 -7.74 1.53
CA ASN A 5 8.54 -7.49 1.41
C ASN A 5 8.15 -6.05 0.97
N VAL A 6 8.78 -5.54 -0.10
CA VAL A 6 8.31 -4.32 -0.78
C VAL A 6 7.10 -4.64 -1.64
N ALA A 7 5.99 -3.93 -1.42
CA ALA A 7 4.75 -4.09 -2.17
C ALA A 7 4.73 -3.24 -3.45
N LEU A 8 5.34 -2.06 -3.42
CA LEU A 8 5.35 -1.10 -4.53
C LEU A 8 6.67 -0.32 -4.53
N ALA A 9 7.20 0.00 -5.71
CA ALA A 9 8.32 0.92 -5.87
C ALA A 9 8.15 1.76 -7.14
N VAL A 10 8.27 3.09 -7.01
CA VAL A 10 8.02 4.06 -8.09
C VAL A 10 9.09 5.14 -8.09
N TRP A 11 9.79 5.27 -9.21
CA TRP A 11 10.71 6.38 -9.46
C TRP A 11 9.98 7.73 -9.45
N SER A 12 10.61 8.74 -8.86
CA SER A 12 10.22 10.12 -9.08
C SER A 12 10.36 10.48 -10.57
N PRO A 13 9.57 11.42 -11.11
CA PRO A 13 9.63 11.76 -12.54
C PRO A 13 10.99 12.30 -13.00
N ASN A 14 11.76 12.87 -12.07
CA ASN A 14 13.12 13.37 -12.31
C ASN A 14 14.20 12.27 -12.15
N SER A 15 13.82 11.02 -11.84
CA SER A 15 14.71 9.86 -11.66
C SER A 15 15.76 10.00 -10.55
N VAL A 16 15.51 10.86 -9.56
CA VAL A 16 16.43 11.10 -8.43
C VAL A 16 16.06 10.26 -7.21
N ASP A 17 14.78 10.03 -6.99
CA ASP A 17 14.27 9.41 -5.77
C ASP A 17 13.37 8.22 -6.11
N VAL A 18 13.25 7.27 -5.18
CA VAL A 18 12.35 6.11 -5.29
C VAL A 18 11.44 6.13 -4.08
N ALA A 19 10.14 6.31 -4.32
CA ALA A 19 9.12 6.02 -3.30
C ALA A 19 8.86 4.52 -3.31
N TYR A 20 8.82 3.90 -2.15
CA TYR A 20 8.46 2.49 -2.02
C TYR A 20 7.59 2.26 -0.80
N VAL A 21 6.75 1.23 -0.88
CA VAL A 21 5.86 0.83 0.22
C VAL A 21 6.34 -0.48 0.79
N GLN A 22 6.60 -0.49 2.10
CA GLN A 22 7.04 -1.66 2.85
C GLN A 22 6.24 -1.74 4.15
N ASN A 23 5.71 -2.93 4.47
CA ASN A 23 4.88 -3.15 5.66
C ASN A 23 3.77 -2.10 5.78
N ASN A 24 3.16 -1.73 4.65
CA ASN A 24 2.10 -0.73 4.53
C ASN A 24 2.50 0.72 4.88
N ASP A 25 3.80 0.99 5.01
CA ASP A 25 4.34 2.35 5.18
C ASP A 25 5.12 2.83 3.95
N ILE A 26 5.10 4.14 3.72
CA ILE A 26 5.80 4.79 2.61
C ILE A 26 7.19 5.24 3.07
N TYR A 27 8.17 4.92 2.25
CA TYR A 27 9.55 5.34 2.37
C TYR A 27 10.01 5.98 1.07
N VAL A 28 10.98 6.89 1.16
CA VAL A 28 11.60 7.51 -0.01
C VAL A 28 13.11 7.40 0.10
N TYR A 29 13.72 6.70 -0.84
CA TYR A 29 15.18 6.61 -0.96
C TYR A 29 15.68 7.60 -2.02
N SER A 30 16.68 8.41 -1.66
CA SER A 30 17.33 9.33 -2.59
C SER A 30 18.64 8.76 -3.13
N THR A 31 18.77 8.70 -4.46
CA THR A 31 20.01 8.27 -5.12
C THR A 31 21.14 9.31 -5.06
N LYS A 32 20.81 10.56 -4.65
CA LYS A 32 21.80 11.63 -4.51
C LYS A 32 22.51 11.59 -3.17
N THR A 33 21.78 11.30 -2.10
CA THR A 33 22.31 11.32 -0.73
C THR A 33 22.58 9.92 -0.18
N ASP A 34 22.08 8.88 -0.85
CA ASP A 34 22.05 7.50 -0.34
C ASP A 34 21.28 7.36 0.99
N GLU A 35 20.33 8.25 1.25
CA GLU A 35 19.51 8.27 2.47
C GLU A 35 18.06 7.87 2.18
N THR A 36 17.40 7.31 3.20
CA THR A 36 15.97 6.98 3.19
C THR A 36 15.23 7.85 4.19
N ILE A 37 14.13 8.46 3.73
CA ILE A 37 13.17 9.19 4.54
C ILE A 37 11.96 8.29 4.81
N ILE A 38 11.49 8.29 6.05
CA ILE A 38 10.23 7.65 6.46
C ILE A 38 9.11 8.69 6.27
N VAL A 39 8.12 8.37 5.43
CA VAL A 39 7.00 9.28 5.14
C VAL A 39 5.79 8.95 6.03
N THR A 40 5.58 7.68 6.35
CA THR A 40 4.55 7.19 7.30
C THR A 40 5.14 6.12 8.22
N ASP A 41 4.55 5.94 9.39
CA ASP A 41 4.98 4.98 10.41
C ASP A 41 3.81 4.30 11.15
N ASP A 42 2.61 4.34 10.57
CA ASP A 42 1.36 3.84 11.16
C ASP A 42 0.72 2.69 10.36
N GLY A 43 1.41 2.22 9.32
CA GLY A 43 1.05 1.04 8.56
C GLY A 43 0.89 -0.19 9.44
N ASN A 44 -0.18 -0.94 9.21
CA ASN A 44 -0.46 -2.19 9.91
C ASN A 44 -1.38 -3.07 9.06
N GLU A 45 -1.85 -4.19 9.61
CA GLU A 45 -2.71 -5.15 8.90
C GLU A 45 -4.02 -4.56 8.33
N ASN A 46 -4.49 -3.41 8.84
CA ASN A 46 -5.70 -2.72 8.39
C ASN A 46 -5.46 -1.30 7.84
N VAL A 47 -4.23 -0.79 7.89
CA VAL A 47 -3.91 0.59 7.46
C VAL A 47 -2.88 0.55 6.36
N PHE A 48 -3.20 1.12 5.21
CA PHE A 48 -2.36 1.12 4.02
C PHE A 48 -2.03 2.54 3.58
N ASN A 49 -0.74 2.82 3.47
CA ASN A 49 -0.24 4.09 2.97
C ASN A 49 0.31 3.90 1.54
N GLY A 50 -0.30 4.56 0.56
CA GLY A 50 0.22 4.65 -0.82
C GLY A 50 -0.03 3.42 -1.71
N ILE A 51 -0.63 2.37 -1.17
CA ILE A 51 -1.22 1.25 -1.91
C ILE A 51 -2.71 1.13 -1.53
N PRO A 52 -3.57 0.64 -2.43
CA PRO A 52 -4.99 0.48 -2.14
C PRO A 52 -5.25 -0.73 -1.23
N ASP A 53 -6.42 -0.73 -0.57
CA ASP A 53 -7.03 -1.96 -0.05
C ASP A 53 -7.71 -2.74 -1.19
N TRP A 54 -8.28 -3.91 -0.90
CA TRP A 54 -8.85 -4.80 -1.94
C TRP A 54 -9.91 -4.10 -2.79
N VAL A 55 -10.84 -3.34 -2.18
CA VAL A 55 -11.95 -2.73 -2.92
C VAL A 55 -11.47 -1.53 -3.77
N TYR A 56 -10.51 -0.74 -3.28
CA TYR A 56 -9.95 0.36 -4.08
C TYR A 56 -9.07 -0.13 -5.22
N GLU A 57 -8.36 -1.24 -5.04
CA GLU A 57 -7.55 -1.88 -6.08
C GLU A 57 -8.45 -2.27 -7.26
N GLU A 58 -9.51 -3.03 -6.99
CA GLU A 58 -10.35 -3.65 -8.01
C GLU A 58 -11.37 -2.67 -8.62
N GLU A 59 -12.12 -1.96 -7.77
CA GLU A 59 -13.36 -1.28 -8.16
C GLU A 59 -13.20 0.23 -8.39
N VAL A 60 -12.12 0.84 -7.89
CA VAL A 60 -11.91 2.30 -7.97
C VAL A 60 -10.75 2.67 -8.89
N PHE A 61 -9.56 2.13 -8.65
CA PHE A 61 -8.37 2.48 -9.43
C PHE A 61 -8.06 1.51 -10.55
N SER A 62 -8.46 0.24 -10.42
CA SER A 62 -8.01 -0.85 -11.29
C SER A 62 -6.48 -0.84 -11.42
N ASN A 63 -5.80 -0.60 -10.30
CA ASN A 63 -4.35 -0.37 -10.22
C ASN A 63 -3.84 -0.67 -8.80
N ASP A 64 -2.59 -1.11 -8.68
CA ASP A 64 -1.90 -1.49 -7.43
C ASP A 64 -1.33 -0.30 -6.65
N ARG A 65 -1.57 0.92 -7.15
CA ARG A 65 -0.94 2.16 -6.66
C ARG A 65 -1.96 3.19 -6.22
N ALA A 66 -1.73 3.71 -5.02
CA ALA A 66 -2.43 4.87 -4.46
C ALA A 66 -1.45 5.98 -4.01
N LEU A 67 -0.32 6.12 -4.70
CA LEU A 67 0.67 7.20 -4.51
C LEU A 67 1.06 7.84 -5.85
N TRP A 68 1.33 9.14 -5.84
CA TRP A 68 1.64 9.92 -7.03
C TRP A 68 2.64 11.03 -6.72
N TRP A 69 3.75 11.01 -7.44
CA TRP A 69 4.73 12.10 -7.42
C TRP A 69 4.20 13.35 -8.12
N SER A 70 4.56 14.52 -7.61
CA SER A 70 4.44 15.75 -8.41
C SER A 70 5.40 15.71 -9.60
N PRO A 71 5.12 16.44 -10.70
CA PRO A 71 5.94 16.41 -11.92
C PRO A 71 7.43 16.70 -11.71
N ASN A 72 7.76 17.50 -10.70
CA ASN A 72 9.14 17.88 -10.38
C ASN A 72 9.79 16.99 -9.31
N GLY A 73 9.02 16.13 -8.63
CA GLY A 73 9.48 15.30 -7.52
C GLY A 73 9.47 15.99 -6.14
N ASP A 74 8.99 17.24 -6.05
CA ASP A 74 9.00 18.00 -4.78
C ASP A 74 7.93 17.56 -3.77
N TYR A 75 6.93 16.82 -4.24
CA TYR A 75 5.80 16.36 -3.43
C TYR A 75 5.43 14.92 -3.77
N LEU A 76 4.90 14.23 -2.77
CA LEU A 76 4.27 12.92 -2.92
C LEU A 76 2.86 12.98 -2.35
N ALA A 77 1.86 12.84 -3.22
CA ALA A 77 0.48 12.64 -2.81
C ALA A 77 0.23 11.14 -2.63
N PHE A 78 -0.54 10.77 -1.61
CA PHE A 78 -0.91 9.38 -1.40
C PHE A 78 -2.25 9.28 -0.67
N LEU A 79 -2.93 8.16 -0.87
CA LEU A 79 -4.06 7.79 -0.04
C LEU A 79 -3.58 6.99 1.16
N LYS A 80 -4.19 7.29 2.31
CA LYS A 80 -4.19 6.43 3.48
C LYS A 80 -5.56 5.79 3.58
N THR A 81 -5.63 4.47 3.55
CA THR A 81 -6.86 3.71 3.76
C THR A 81 -6.84 3.03 5.13
N ASP A 82 -7.98 3.03 5.82
CA ASP A 82 -8.20 2.31 7.07
C ASP A 82 -9.43 1.41 6.92
N GLU A 83 -9.17 0.09 6.88
CA GLU A 83 -10.19 -0.95 6.74
C GLU A 83 -10.53 -1.65 8.06
N THR A 84 -10.17 -1.06 9.21
CA THR A 84 -10.42 -1.65 10.55
C THR A 84 -11.88 -2.06 10.75
N ASN A 85 -12.81 -1.26 10.23
CA ASN A 85 -14.26 -1.49 10.35
C ASN A 85 -14.88 -2.28 9.19
N VAL A 86 -14.07 -2.70 8.21
CA VAL A 86 -14.52 -3.50 7.06
C VAL A 86 -14.66 -4.95 7.50
N GLY A 87 -15.75 -5.60 7.06
CA GLY A 87 -16.00 -7.00 7.34
C GLY A 87 -15.03 -7.93 6.62
N GLU A 88 -14.75 -9.08 7.22
CA GLU A 88 -13.92 -10.11 6.59
C GLU A 88 -14.73 -11.10 5.77
N PHE A 89 -14.15 -11.55 4.67
CA PHE A 89 -14.65 -12.64 3.85
C PHE A 89 -13.65 -13.80 3.87
N SER A 90 -14.12 -14.95 4.35
CA SER A 90 -13.32 -16.18 4.42
C SER A 90 -13.33 -16.93 3.10
N ILE A 91 -12.14 -17.27 2.62
CA ILE A 91 -11.90 -18.00 1.38
C ILE A 91 -11.23 -19.34 1.74
N PRO A 92 -11.85 -20.49 1.44
CA PRO A 92 -11.19 -21.78 1.56
C PRO A 92 -10.05 -21.84 0.54
N TYR A 93 -8.83 -21.97 1.04
CA TYR A 93 -7.61 -22.07 0.26
C TYR A 93 -7.13 -23.52 0.27
N TYR A 94 -7.48 -24.25 -0.78
CA TYR A 94 -7.13 -25.66 -0.93
C TYR A 94 -5.65 -25.85 -1.20
N ALA A 95 -5.14 -27.03 -0.86
CA ALA A 95 -3.77 -27.48 -1.09
C ALA A 95 -3.22 -27.04 -2.45
N GLN A 96 -2.15 -26.24 -2.43
CA GLN A 96 -1.46 -25.75 -3.62
C GLN A 96 -0.16 -26.52 -3.89
N LYS A 97 0.36 -27.23 -2.88
CA LYS A 97 1.60 -28.02 -2.94
C LYS A 97 1.36 -29.46 -2.49
N GLU A 98 2.25 -30.36 -2.89
CA GLU A 98 2.14 -31.80 -2.55
C GLU A 98 2.12 -32.07 -1.03
N ASP A 99 2.77 -31.21 -0.23
CA ASP A 99 2.83 -31.32 1.23
C ASP A 99 1.65 -30.64 1.96
N ASP A 100 0.74 -29.97 1.24
CA ASP A 100 -0.44 -29.34 1.84
C ASP A 100 -1.51 -30.42 2.10
N VAL A 101 -1.53 -30.98 3.31
CA VAL A 101 -2.40 -32.11 3.65
C VAL A 101 -3.86 -31.68 3.90
N TYR A 102 -4.08 -30.43 4.31
CA TYR A 102 -5.41 -29.89 4.62
C TYR A 102 -5.62 -28.47 4.08
N PRO A 103 -6.84 -28.11 3.64
CA PRO A 103 -7.14 -26.73 3.24
C PRO A 103 -6.98 -25.75 4.40
N GLU A 104 -6.52 -24.56 4.07
CA GLU A 104 -6.48 -23.41 4.97
C GLU A 104 -7.69 -22.50 4.72
N VAL A 105 -8.01 -21.65 5.68
CA VAL A 105 -8.96 -20.56 5.48
C VAL A 105 -8.17 -19.26 5.49
N LYS A 106 -8.19 -18.54 4.37
CA LYS A 106 -7.65 -17.18 4.29
C LYS A 106 -8.79 -16.19 4.46
N THR A 107 -8.50 -15.04 5.07
CA THR A 107 -9.46 -13.94 5.18
C THR A 107 -8.96 -12.74 4.40
N ILE A 108 -9.91 -12.02 3.81
CA ILE A 108 -9.67 -10.70 3.20
C ILE A 108 -10.71 -9.73 3.74
N LYS A 109 -10.36 -8.45 3.83
CA LYS A 109 -11.35 -7.40 4.07
C LYS A 109 -12.14 -7.16 2.78
N TYR A 110 -13.45 -7.26 2.88
CA TYR A 110 -14.35 -7.19 1.73
C TYR A 110 -15.66 -6.51 2.14
N PRO A 111 -15.91 -5.25 1.74
CA PRO A 111 -17.16 -4.58 2.02
C PRO A 111 -18.26 -5.11 1.08
N LYS A 112 -19.22 -5.85 1.64
CA LYS A 112 -20.44 -6.21 0.90
C LYS A 112 -21.37 -5.00 0.81
N SER A 113 -22.30 -5.03 -0.16
CA SER A 113 -23.31 -3.99 -0.29
C SER A 113 -24.04 -3.73 1.04
N GLY A 114 -23.99 -2.49 1.52
CA GLY A 114 -24.65 -2.06 2.76
C GLY A 114 -23.82 -2.25 4.04
N THR A 115 -22.57 -2.75 3.95
CA THR A 115 -21.64 -2.80 5.09
C THR A 115 -20.67 -1.62 5.07
N PRO A 116 -19.94 -1.33 6.16
CA PRO A 116 -18.94 -0.25 6.17
C PRO A 116 -17.88 -0.43 5.09
N ASN A 117 -17.51 0.67 4.46
CA ASN A 117 -16.37 0.78 3.55
C ASN A 117 -15.11 1.18 4.33
N PRO A 118 -13.91 1.00 3.75
CA PRO A 118 -12.69 1.62 4.27
C PRO A 118 -12.85 3.14 4.36
N VAL A 119 -12.23 3.76 5.37
CA VAL A 119 -12.09 5.21 5.48
C VAL A 119 -10.85 5.62 4.71
N VAL A 120 -10.92 6.70 3.93
CA VAL A 120 -9.83 7.12 3.05
C VAL A 120 -9.52 8.59 3.24
N ASP A 121 -8.25 8.89 3.49
CA ASP A 121 -7.69 10.23 3.58
C ASP A 121 -6.69 10.48 2.44
N LEU A 122 -6.67 11.70 1.91
CA LEU A 122 -5.65 12.15 0.96
C LEU A 122 -4.59 12.98 1.70
N TRP A 123 -3.33 12.56 1.57
CA TRP A 123 -2.18 13.23 2.16
C TRP A 123 -1.24 13.75 1.07
N VAL A 124 -0.53 14.83 1.37
CA VAL A 124 0.53 15.37 0.52
C VAL A 124 1.75 15.64 1.38
N HIS A 125 2.83 14.91 1.13
CA HIS A 125 4.13 15.13 1.74
C HIS A 125 4.98 16.05 0.85
N ARG A 126 5.72 16.97 1.45
CA ARG A 126 6.64 17.91 0.77
C ARG A 126 8.06 17.60 1.25
N PHE A 127 9.00 17.37 0.32
CA PHE A 127 10.38 16.99 0.67
C PHE A 127 11.33 18.18 0.90
N ASN A 128 10.96 19.37 0.43
CA ASN A 128 11.79 20.59 0.52
C ASN A 128 10.99 21.72 1.16
N ASP A 129 11.55 22.43 2.14
CA ASP A 129 11.12 23.79 2.50
C ASP A 129 11.76 24.85 1.60
#